data_AF-A0A1N6SEY5-F1
#
_entry.id   AF-A0A1N6SEY5-F1
#
_cell.length_a   1.000
_cell.length_b   1.000
_cell.length_c   1.000
_cell.angle_alpha   90.00
_cell.angle_beta   90.00
_cell.angle_gamma   90.00
#
_symmetry.space_group_name_H-M   'P 1'
#
loop_
_entity.id
_entity.type
_entity.pdbx_description
1 polymer ?
#
loop_
_entity_poly.entity_id
_entity_poly.type
_entity_poly.pdbx_seq_one_letter_code
_entity_poly.pdbx_strand_id
1 'polypeptide(L)'
;MIRAGELGSVLASEEICGLSYKQAAIEAWIDKNVPADDIMFASSLDTAVMGGKFGYRDQTTSERTAHCAAIKKTAKHYGFID
;
A
#
# COMPACT_ATOMS: atom_id res chain seq x y z
N MET A 1 1.70 -12.03 -9.88
CA MET A 1 1.16 -10.68 -9.62
C MET A 1 2.18 -9.91 -8.80
N ILE A 2 2.37 -8.62 -9.11
CA ILE A 2 3.53 -7.82 -8.68
C ILE A 2 3.32 -7.38 -7.22
N ARG A 3 3.91 -8.12 -6.27
CA ARG A 3 3.78 -7.89 -4.81
C ARG A 3 4.12 -6.45 -4.38
N ALA A 4 5.12 -5.87 -5.03
CA ALA A 4 5.51 -4.47 -4.83
C ALA A 4 4.41 -3.47 -5.23
N GLY A 5 3.65 -3.75 -6.30
CA GLY A 5 2.54 -2.91 -6.75
C GLY A 5 1.35 -2.98 -5.80
N GLU A 6 1.06 -4.18 -5.28
CA GLU A 6 -0.02 -4.40 -4.31
C GLU A 6 0.25 -3.66 -2.99
N LEU A 7 1.42 -3.89 -2.38
CA LEU A 7 1.80 -3.19 -1.16
C LEU A 7 1.98 -1.68 -1.41
N GLY A 8 2.58 -1.30 -2.55
CA GLY A 8 2.80 0.09 -2.92
C GLY A 8 1.51 0.90 -3.02
N SER A 9 0.44 0.32 -3.57
CA SER A 9 -0.90 0.96 -3.59
C SER A 9 -1.43 1.23 -2.19
N VAL A 10 -1.28 0.27 -1.27
CA VAL A 10 -1.71 0.43 0.13
C VAL A 10 -0.91 1.53 0.83
N LEU A 11 0.42 1.49 0.72
CA LEU A 11 1.30 2.48 1.34
C LEU A 11 1.10 3.89 0.76
N ALA A 12 0.96 4.01 -0.56
CA ALA A 12 0.68 5.30 -1.21
C ALA A 12 -0.64 5.95 -0.74
N SER A 13 -1.56 5.13 -0.21
CA SER A 13 -2.88 5.57 0.21
C SER A 13 -2.94 6.05 1.66
N GLU A 14 -1.87 5.91 2.44
CA GLU A 14 -1.88 6.19 3.88
C GLU A 14 -2.38 7.61 4.18
N GLU A 15 -1.71 8.61 3.62
CA GLU A 15 -1.98 10.03 3.86
C GLU A 15 -3.35 10.45 3.30
N ILE A 16 -3.63 10.11 2.03
CA ILE A 16 -4.86 10.54 1.36
C ILE A 16 -6.13 9.92 1.95
N CYS A 17 -6.00 8.80 2.65
CA CYS A 17 -7.09 8.08 3.31
C CYS A 17 -7.15 8.29 4.82
N GLY A 18 -6.22 9.06 5.40
CA GLY A 18 -6.13 9.32 6.83
C GLY A 18 -5.89 8.04 7.64
N LEU A 19 -5.05 7.15 7.14
CA LEU A 19 -4.70 5.89 7.79
C LEU A 19 -3.37 6.03 8.53
N SER A 20 -3.15 5.15 9.50
CA SER A 20 -1.86 4.99 10.17
C SER A 20 -1.55 3.52 10.25
N TYR A 21 -0.54 3.07 9.52
CA TYR A 21 -0.23 1.66 9.41
C TYR A 21 0.67 1.16 10.54
N LYS A 22 0.38 -0.06 11.01
CA LYS A 22 1.20 -0.78 11.98
C LYS A 22 2.47 -1.29 11.30
N GLN A 23 3.61 -0.73 11.69
CA GLN A 23 4.92 -1.05 11.10
C GLN A 23 5.24 -2.54 11.19
N ALA A 24 5.02 -3.15 12.36
CA ALA A 24 5.22 -4.59 12.57
C ALA A 24 4.38 -5.48 11.62
N ALA A 25 3.20 -5.02 11.20
CA ALA A 25 2.37 -5.77 10.26
C ALA A 25 2.90 -5.66 8.81
N ILE A 26 3.48 -4.51 8.44
CA ILE A 26 4.17 -4.34 7.15
C ILE A 26 5.40 -5.25 7.09
N GLU A 27 6.23 -5.25 8.14
CA GLU A 27 7.39 -6.14 8.26
C GLU A 27 6.97 -7.61 8.14
N ALA A 28 5.97 -8.04 8.92
CA ALA A 28 5.45 -9.40 8.86
C ALA A 28 4.87 -9.78 7.48
N TRP A 29 4.27 -8.82 6.78
CA TRP A 29 3.79 -9.04 5.41
C TRP A 29 4.96 -9.23 4.45
N ILE A 30 6.03 -8.43 4.57
CA ILE A 30 7.24 -8.56 3.75
C ILE A 30 7.89 -9.93 4.00
N ASP A 31 8.11 -10.31 5.25
CA ASP A 31 8.72 -11.61 5.61
C ASP A 31 7.93 -12.80 5.04
N LYS A 32 6.60 -12.70 5.04
CA LYS A 32 5.72 -13.76 4.53
C LYS A 32 5.64 -13.78 3.00
N ASN A 33 5.75 -12.63 2.36
CA ASN A 33 5.42 -12.47 0.94
C ASN A 33 6.61 -12.12 0.07
N VAL A 34 7.79 -11.77 0.57
CA VAL A 34 8.92 -11.37 -0.28
C VAL A 34 10.03 -12.41 -0.15
N PRO A 35 10.42 -13.09 -1.24
CA PRO A 35 11.57 -13.99 -1.22
C PRO A 35 12.83 -13.22 -0.88
N ALA A 36 13.72 -13.82 -0.09
CA ALA A 36 14.97 -13.16 0.32
C ALA A 36 15.92 -12.88 -0.86
N ASP A 37 15.75 -13.56 -1.99
CA ASP A 37 16.49 -13.36 -3.23
C ASP A 37 15.84 -12.34 -4.18
N ASP A 38 14.67 -11.77 -3.84
CA ASP A 38 14.04 -10.68 -4.58
C ASP A 38 14.67 -9.33 -4.22
N ILE A 39 15.92 -9.14 -4.65
CA ILE A 39 16.69 -7.92 -4.42
C ILE A 39 16.08 -6.68 -5.11
N MET A 40 15.15 -6.87 -6.05
CA MET A 40 14.49 -5.79 -6.79
C MET A 40 13.20 -5.31 -6.11
N PHE A 41 12.72 -6.01 -5.08
CA PHE A 41 11.46 -5.69 -4.43
C PHE A 41 11.44 -4.26 -3.87
N ALA A 42 12.49 -3.85 -3.17
CA ALA A 42 12.54 -2.54 -2.51
C ALA A 42 12.42 -1.38 -3.53
N SER A 43 13.24 -1.39 -4.59
CA SER A 43 13.20 -0.35 -5.63
C SER A 43 11.88 -0.36 -6.43
N SER A 44 11.30 -1.55 -6.63
CA SER A 44 9.98 -1.69 -7.25
C SER A 44 8.88 -1.13 -6.35
N LEU A 45 8.96 -1.34 -5.04
CA LEU A 45 8.02 -0.81 -4.05
C LEU A 45 8.07 0.71 -4.01
N ASP A 46 9.27 1.30 -3.96
CA ASP A 46 9.46 2.75 -3.97
C ASP A 46 8.81 3.39 -5.21
N THR A 47 9.03 2.77 -6.37
CA THR A 47 8.44 3.21 -7.64
C THR A 47 6.91 3.11 -7.60
N ALA A 48 6.36 2.02 -7.07
CA ALA A 48 4.93 1.82 -6.93
C ALA A 48 4.29 2.84 -5.97
N VAL A 49 4.94 3.11 -4.83
CA VAL A 49 4.48 4.11 -3.86
C VAL A 49 4.49 5.50 -4.48
N MET A 50 5.56 5.86 -5.18
CA MET A 50 5.67 7.15 -5.87
C MET A 50 4.59 7.30 -6.94
N GLY A 51 4.39 6.28 -7.78
CA GLY A 51 3.38 6.27 -8.83
C GLY A 51 1.96 6.40 -8.28
N GLY A 52 1.64 5.67 -7.20
CA GLY A 52 0.35 5.80 -6.51
C GLY A 52 0.13 7.21 -5.97
N LYS A 53 1.11 7.75 -5.22
CA LYS A 53 1.05 9.11 -4.68
C LYS A 53 0.85 10.17 -5.76
N PHE A 54 1.46 9.98 -6.95
CA PHE A 54 1.24 10.87 -8.09
C PHE A 54 -0.18 10.72 -8.65
N GLY A 55 -0.63 9.49 -8.90
CA GLY A 55 -1.94 9.21 -9.50
C GLY A 55 -3.14 9.61 -8.63
N TYR A 56 -2.98 9.71 -7.31
CA TYR A 56 -4.09 10.07 -6.42
C TYR A 56 -4.31 11.58 -6.22
N ARG A 57 -3.40 12.42 -6.72
CA ARG A 57 -3.45 13.88 -6.50
C ARG A 57 -4.74 14.51 -7.00
N ASP A 58 -5.19 14.06 -8.17
CA ASP A 58 -6.32 14.66 -8.89
C ASP A 58 -7.63 13.87 -8.72
N GLN A 59 -7.69 12.95 -7.76
CA GLN A 59 -8.92 12.21 -7.47
C GLN A 59 -10.04 13.16 -7.01
N THR A 60 -11.21 13.01 -7.63
CA THR A 60 -12.47 13.56 -7.12
C THR A 60 -12.82 12.96 -5.75
N THR A 61 -13.75 13.59 -5.04
CA THR A 61 -14.24 13.09 -3.74
C THR A 61 -14.78 11.66 -3.84
N SER A 62 -15.53 11.34 -4.89
CA SER A 62 -16.12 10.00 -5.07
C SER A 62 -15.04 8.94 -5.35
N GLU A 63 -14.06 9.25 -6.20
CA GLU A 63 -12.94 8.35 -6.48
C GLU A 63 -12.11 8.10 -5.23
N ARG A 64 -11.78 9.15 -4.47
CA ARG A 64 -11.05 9.04 -3.21
C ARG A 64 -11.83 8.21 -2.18
N THR A 65 -13.15 8.41 -2.09
CA THR A 65 -14.00 7.64 -1.19
C THR A 65 -14.00 6.15 -1.53
N ALA A 66 -14.18 5.79 -2.81
CA ALA A 66 -14.17 4.41 -3.26
C ALA A 66 -12.79 3.75 -3.05
N HIS A 67 -11.73 4.46 -3.43
CA HIS A 67 -10.35 4.05 -3.24
C HIS A 67 -10.05 3.76 -1.77
N CYS A 68 -10.31 4.73 -0.89
CA CYS A 68 -10.04 4.58 0.54
C CYS A 68 -10.90 3.51 1.21
N ALA A 69 -12.13 3.29 0.74
CA ALA A 69 -12.96 2.17 1.24
C ALA A 69 -12.33 0.81 0.90
N ALA A 70 -11.82 0.65 -0.32
CA ALA A 70 -11.13 -0.58 -0.74
C ALA A 70 -9.81 -0.78 0.02
N ILE A 71 -8.99 0.27 0.13
CA ILE A 71 -7.73 0.23 0.88
C ILE A 71 -7.96 -0.10 2.35
N LYS A 72 -8.96 0.51 3.01
CA LYS A 72 -9.31 0.18 4.40
C LYS A 72 -9.66 -1.29 4.57
N LYS A 73 -10.41 -1.89 3.64
CA LYS A 73 -10.74 -3.32 3.68
C LYS A 73 -9.48 -4.19 3.58
N THR A 74 -8.56 -3.85 2.67
CA THR A 74 -7.29 -4.55 2.51
C THR A 74 -6.36 -4.38 3.72
N ALA A 75 -6.22 -3.16 4.23
CA ALA A 75 -5.41 -2.85 5.39
C ALA A 75 -5.90 -3.60 6.65
N LYS A 76 -7.22 -3.72 6.83
CA LYS A 76 -7.81 -4.56 7.89
C LYS A 76 -7.50 -6.04 7.70
N HIS A 77 -7.64 -6.55 6.46
CA HIS A 77 -7.36 -7.96 6.17
C HIS A 77 -5.93 -8.37 6.52
N TYR A 78 -4.95 -7.50 6.24
CA TYR A 78 -3.54 -7.75 6.54
C TYR A 78 -3.11 -7.24 7.93
N GLY A 79 -4.03 -6.70 8.74
CA GLY A 79 -3.73 -6.20 10.08
C GLY A 79 -2.87 -4.93 10.11
N PHE A 80 -2.79 -4.19 9.00
CA PHE A 80 -2.09 -2.90 8.94
C PHE A 80 -2.82 -1.82 9.75
N ILE A 81 -4.14 -1.96 9.94
CA ILE A 81 -4.97 -1.11 10.81
C ILE A 81 -5.92 -1.98 11.64
N ASP A 82 -6.58 -1.37 12.63
CA ASP A 82 -7.67 -2.00 13.41
C ASP A 82 -9.01 -2.07 12.64
#